data_AF-A0A1R3IEW6-F1
#
_entry.id   AF-A0A1R3IEW6-F1
#
_cell.length_a   1.000
_cell.length_b   1.000
_cell.length_c   1.000
_cell.angle_alpha   90.00
_cell.angle_beta   90.00
_cell.angle_gamma   90.00
#
_symmetry.space_group_name_H-M   'P 1'
#
loop_
_entity.id
_entity.type
_entity.pdbx_description
1 polymer ?
#
loop_
_entity_poly.entity_id
_entity_poly.type
_entity_poly.pdbx_seq_one_letter_code
_entity_poly.pdbx_strand_id
1 'polypeptide(L)'
;MMDSPIRGSGYEFGKLMPLIDGRIALWYSSYMNHECVVWVLNFNDEGNCSWSKLINIDLRAGIGRMYGFWTHGTVFAAKFNKVLLYDLETENFNDVGIRCYFSYTYYEESLLSVGSNKDTMS
;
A
#
# COMPACT_ATOMS: atom_id res chain seq x y z
N MET A 1 4.58 0.70 19.37
CA MET A 1 5.35 0.09 18.27
C MET A 1 4.83 -1.32 18.11
N MET A 2 4.18 -1.64 16.99
CA MET A 2 3.88 -3.03 16.64
C MET A 2 4.87 -3.44 15.55
N ASP A 3 5.73 -4.40 15.87
CA ASP A 3 6.57 -5.06 14.87
C ASP A 3 5.67 -5.72 13.81
N SER A 4 6.04 -5.54 12.54
CA SER A 4 5.28 -6.11 11.42
C SER A 4 5.27 -7.65 11.53
N PRO A 5 4.11 -8.32 11.66
CA PRO A 5 4.06 -9.73 12.07
C PRO A 5 4.37 -10.71 10.95
N ILE A 6 4.56 -10.25 9.71
CA ILE A 6 4.83 -11.12 8.58
C ILE A 6 6.32 -11.05 8.28
N ARG A 7 7.06 -12.05 8.79
CA ARG A 7 8.42 -12.36 8.30
C ARG A 7 8.28 -12.74 6.83
N GLY A 8 8.37 -11.74 5.98
CA GLY A 8 8.51 -11.94 4.55
C GLY A 8 9.72 -12.83 4.28
N SER A 9 9.54 -13.89 3.50
CA SER A 9 10.66 -14.41 2.71
C SER A 9 11.23 -13.28 1.85
N GLY A 10 12.42 -13.43 1.26
CA GLY A 10 12.99 -12.38 0.38
C GLY A 10 12.09 -11.95 -0.80
N TYR A 11 10.98 -12.67 -1.02
CA TYR A 11 10.05 -12.51 -2.14
C TYR A 11 8.63 -12.12 -1.73
N GLU A 12 8.35 -12.00 -0.42
CA GLU A 12 7.03 -11.65 0.10
C GLU A 12 7.15 -10.48 1.08
N PHE A 13 6.28 -9.49 0.95
CA PHE A 13 6.33 -8.30 1.79
C PHE A 13 4.93 -8.00 2.32
N GLY A 14 4.79 -7.95 3.65
CA GLY A 14 3.53 -7.68 4.33
C GLY A 14 3.65 -6.50 5.29
N LYS A 15 2.67 -5.59 5.28
CA LYS A 15 2.57 -4.51 6.28
C LYS A 15 1.11 -4.28 6.68
N LEU A 16 0.86 -4.24 7.99
CA LEU A 16 -0.41 -3.76 8.53
C LEU A 16 -0.41 -2.24 8.58
N MET A 17 -1.47 -1.62 8.10
CA MET A 17 -1.64 -0.18 8.08
C MET A 17 -3.01 0.22 8.65
N PRO A 18 -3.08 1.22 9.53
CA PRO A 18 -4.36 1.79 9.94
C PRO A 18 -4.99 2.57 8.78
N LEU A 19 -6.31 2.49 8.66
CA LEU A 19 -7.11 3.32 7.78
C LEU A 19 -7.72 4.49 8.55
N ILE A 20 -8.10 5.56 7.85
CA ILE A 20 -8.66 6.80 8.44
C ILE A 20 -9.97 6.51 9.19
N ASP A 21 -10.73 5.51 8.75
CA ASP A 21 -11.98 5.07 9.36
C ASP A 21 -11.78 4.13 10.57
N GLY A 22 -10.54 3.94 11.03
CA GLY A 22 -10.20 3.10 12.17
C GLY A 22 -10.04 1.61 11.85
N ARG A 23 -10.28 1.17 10.60
CA ARG A 23 -10.04 -0.21 10.19
C ARG A 23 -8.55 -0.49 9.99
N ILE A 24 -8.20 -1.78 9.87
CA ILE A 24 -6.84 -2.24 9.59
C ILE A 24 -6.80 -2.78 8.16
N ALA A 25 -5.82 -2.33 7.37
CA ALA A 25 -5.50 -2.90 6.07
C ALA A 25 -4.22 -3.75 6.15
N LEU A 26 -4.20 -4.87 5.44
CA LEU A 26 -3.00 -5.65 5.16
C LEU A 26 -2.58 -5.39 3.72
N TRP A 27 -1.39 -4.84 3.56
CA TRP A 27 -0.71 -4.66 2.29
C TRP A 27 0.21 -5.84 2.07
N TYR A 28 0.00 -6.58 1.00
CA TYR A 28 0.75 -7.78 0.72
C TYR A 28 1.25 -7.77 -0.72
N SER A 29 2.54 -8.03 -0.90
CA SER A 29 3.18 -8.22 -2.20
C SER A 29 3.84 -9.58 -2.22
N SER A 30 3.55 -10.41 -3.24
CA SER A 30 4.25 -11.67 -3.49
C SER A 30 4.83 -11.66 -4.89
N TYR A 31 6.16 -11.71 -4.94
CA TYR A 31 6.90 -11.82 -6.20
C TYR A 31 6.66 -13.19 -6.86
N MET A 32 6.48 -14.24 -6.06
CA MET A 32 6.23 -15.61 -6.53
C MET A 32 4.85 -15.75 -7.19
N ASN A 33 3.83 -15.15 -6.58
CA ASN A 33 2.46 -15.19 -7.11
C ASN A 33 2.20 -14.08 -8.13
N HIS A 34 3.17 -13.22 -8.39
CA HIS A 34 3.02 -12.02 -9.19
C HIS A 34 1.80 -11.19 -8.78
N GLU A 35 1.59 -11.00 -7.48
CA GLU A 35 0.44 -10.25 -6.97
C GLU A 35 0.84 -9.18 -5.97
N CYS A 36 0.17 -8.03 -6.03
CA CYS A 36 0.05 -7.13 -4.89
C CYS A 36 -1.42 -6.94 -4.53
N VAL A 37 -1.77 -7.26 -3.29
CA VAL A 37 -3.14 -7.26 -2.81
C VAL A 37 -3.26 -6.41 -1.55
N VAL A 38 -4.40 -5.74 -1.43
CA VAL A 38 -4.79 -5.03 -0.21
C VAL A 38 -6.01 -5.70 0.36
N TRP A 39 -5.92 -6.14 1.61
CA TRP A 39 -7.03 -6.70 2.38
C TRP A 39 -7.45 -5.73 3.46
N VAL A 40 -8.73 -5.66 3.77
CA VAL A 40 -9.26 -4.84 4.86
C VAL A 40 -9.94 -5.74 5.88
N LEU A 41 -9.60 -5.53 7.16
CA LEU A 41 -10.26 -6.16 8.29
C LEU A 41 -11.53 -5.38 8.62
N ASN A 42 -12.67 -6.05 8.48
CA ASN A 42 -13.98 -5.52 8.84
C ASN A 42 -14.46 -6.19 10.12
N PHE A 43 -15.18 -5.43 10.93
CA PHE A 43 -15.90 -5.91 12.10
C PHE A 43 -17.39 -5.76 11.83
N ASN A 44 -18.19 -6.76 12.20
CA ASN A 44 -19.64 -6.63 12.21
C ASN A 44 -20.13 -6.12 13.59
N ASP A 45 -21.41 -5.78 13.70
CA ASP A 45 -22.02 -5.26 14.93
C ASP A 45 -22.00 -6.27 16.10
N GLU A 46 -21.74 -7.54 15.81
CA GLU A 46 -21.62 -8.64 16.78
C GLU A 46 -20.16 -8.83 17.26
N GLY A 47 -19.21 -8.05 16.74
CA GLY A 47 -17.79 -8.14 17.06
C GLY A 47 -17.02 -9.22 16.28
N ASN A 48 -17.64 -9.91 15.33
CA ASN A 48 -16.96 -10.86 14.45
C ASN A 48 -16.11 -10.12 13.41
N CYS A 49 -14.93 -10.67 13.12
CA CYS A 49 -13.99 -10.08 12.16
C CYS A 49 -13.91 -10.88 10.85
N SER A 50 -13.80 -10.18 9.73
CA SER A 50 -13.59 -10.79 8.40
C SER A 50 -12.63 -9.95 7.55
N TRP A 51 -11.81 -10.64 6.75
CA TRP A 51 -10.95 -9.99 5.76
C TRP A 51 -11.63 -9.96 4.40
N SER A 52 -11.74 -8.78 3.80
CA SER A 52 -12.21 -8.61 2.42
C SER A 52 -11.07 -8.11 1.54
N LYS A 53 -10.90 -8.70 0.36
CA LYS A 53 -9.94 -8.21 -0.64
C LYS A 53 -10.49 -6.91 -1.24
N LEU A 54 -9.73 -5.83 -1.13
CA LEU A 54 -10.11 -4.52 -1.65
C LEU A 54 -9.56 -4.32 -3.07
N ILE A 55 -8.27 -4.60 -3.27
CA ILE A 55 -7.55 -4.39 -4.53
C ILE A 55 -6.67 -5.59 -4.82
N ASN A 56 -6.55 -5.94 -6.11
CA ASN A 56 -5.59 -6.88 -6.64
C ASN A 56 -4.87 -6.25 -7.84
N ILE A 57 -3.56 -6.11 -7.77
CA ILE A 57 -2.71 -5.62 -8.85
C ILE A 57 -1.86 -6.78 -9.35
N ASP A 58 -1.96 -7.08 -10.64
CA ASP A 58 -1.12 -8.07 -11.29
C ASP A 58 0.30 -7.51 -11.50
N LEU A 59 1.30 -8.21 -10.98
CA LEU A 59 2.71 -7.84 -11.10
C LEU A 59 3.32 -8.21 -12.45
N ARG A 60 2.58 -8.85 -13.36
CA ARG A 60 2.99 -9.05 -14.76
C ARG A 60 3.37 -7.75 -15.47
N ALA A 61 2.87 -6.60 -14.99
CA ALA A 61 3.31 -5.28 -15.45
C ALA A 61 4.77 -4.92 -15.07
N GLY A 62 5.50 -5.82 -14.40
CA GLY A 62 6.87 -5.64 -13.94
C GLY A 62 6.99 -4.89 -12.60
N ILE A 63 5.91 -4.87 -11.81
CA ILE A 63 5.89 -4.25 -10.48
C ILE A 63 6.44 -5.26 -9.47
N GLY A 64 7.48 -4.91 -8.73
CA GLY A 64 8.09 -5.80 -7.73
C GLY A 64 7.53 -5.64 -6.32
N ARG A 65 6.93 -4.49 -5.99
CA ARG A 65 6.49 -4.13 -4.63
C ARG A 65 5.57 -2.90 -4.65
N MET A 66 4.64 -2.80 -3.72
CA MET A 66 3.91 -1.55 -3.43
C MET A 66 4.44 -0.89 -2.15
N TYR A 67 4.49 0.44 -2.14
CA TYR A 67 4.93 1.23 -0.98
C TYR A 67 3.78 1.99 -0.30
N GLY A 68 2.71 2.33 -1.03
CA GLY A 68 1.62 3.14 -0.49
C GLY A 68 0.60 3.55 -1.56
N PHE A 69 -0.50 4.18 -1.12
CA PHE A 69 -1.52 4.77 -2.00
C PHE A 69 -1.19 6.26 -2.10
N TRP A 70 -1.33 6.78 -3.30
CA TRP A 70 -1.48 8.19 -3.56
C TRP A 70 -2.95 8.45 -3.92
N THR A 71 -3.44 9.65 -3.63
CA THR A 71 -4.85 10.03 -3.81
C THR A 71 -5.45 9.59 -5.16
N HIS A 72 -6.75 9.29 -5.20
CA HIS A 72 -7.51 8.97 -6.43
C HIS A 72 -7.06 7.69 -7.16
N GLY A 73 -6.81 6.60 -6.43
CA GLY A 73 -6.57 5.30 -7.06
C GLY A 73 -5.19 5.16 -7.71
N THR A 74 -4.23 6.00 -7.32
CA THR A 74 -2.83 5.84 -7.74
C THR A 74 -2.04 5.14 -6.62
N VAL A 75 -1.02 4.35 -6.95
CA VAL A 75 -0.17 3.67 -5.97
C VAL A 75 1.30 3.91 -6.25
N PHE A 76 2.11 4.03 -5.19
CA PHE A 76 3.56 3.99 -5.33
C PHE A 76 4.01 2.54 -5.50
N ALA A 77 4.62 2.24 -6.64
CA ALA A 77 5.04 0.91 -7.06
C ALA A 77 6.52 0.87 -7.41
N ALA A 78 7.23 -0.17 -6.99
CA ALA A 78 8.60 -0.45 -7.39
C ALA A 78 8.63 -1.13 -8.76
N LYS A 79 9.41 -0.64 -9.71
CA LYS A 79 9.68 -1.32 -10.99
C LYS A 79 11.09 -1.03 -11.45
N PHE A 80 11.87 -2.08 -11.73
CA PHE A 80 13.23 -2.00 -12.29
C PHE A 80 14.09 -0.87 -11.70
N ASN A 81 14.25 -0.80 -10.37
CA ASN A 81 15.01 0.24 -9.62
C ASN A 81 14.37 1.63 -9.46
N LYS A 82 13.11 1.80 -9.85
CA LYS A 82 12.38 3.06 -9.69
C LYS A 82 11.19 2.88 -8.78
N VAL A 83 10.80 3.95 -8.11
CA VAL A 83 9.44 4.11 -7.60
C VAL A 83 8.65 4.88 -8.65
N LEU A 84 7.50 4.34 -9.02
CA LEU A 84 6.59 4.89 -10.01
C LEU A 84 5.23 5.13 -9.35
N LEU A 85 4.47 6.08 -9.86
CA LEU A 85 3.04 6.19 -9.62
C LEU A 85 2.33 5.30 -10.65
N TYR A 86 1.63 4.28 -10.17
CA TYR A 86 0.80 3.39 -10.99
C TYR A 86 -0.66 3.76 -10.81
N ASP A 87 -1.33 4.14 -11.89
CA ASP A 87 -2.74 4.47 -11.91
C ASP A 87 -3.56 3.17 -12.07
N LEU A 88 -4.42 2.86 -11.10
CA LEU A 88 -5.19 1.61 -11.10
C LEU A 88 -6.28 1.56 -12.16
N GLU A 89 -6.76 2.71 -12.63
CA GLU A 89 -7.86 2.77 -13.61
C GLU A 89 -7.31 2.60 -15.03
N THR A 90 -6.19 3.23 -15.33
CA THR A 90 -5.60 3.27 -16.67
C THR A 90 -4.42 2.32 -16.85
N GLU A 91 -3.96 1.69 -15.76
CA GLU A 91 -2.78 0.82 -15.70
C GLU A 91 -1.49 1.47 -16.18
N ASN A 92 -1.42 2.82 -16.16
CA ASN A 92 -0.27 3.57 -16.61
C ASN A 92 0.73 3.87 -15.49
N PHE A 93 2.00 4.00 -15.88
CA PHE A 93 3.08 4.37 -14.97
C PHE A 93 3.53 5.80 -15.22
N ASN A 94 3.68 6.55 -14.13
CA ASN A 94 4.31 7.87 -14.12
C ASN A 94 5.61 7.80 -13.29
N ASP A 95 6.72 8.21 -13.90
CA ASP A 95 8.01 8.28 -13.21
C ASP A 95 8.06 9.52 -12.32
N VAL A 96 8.25 9.32 -11.02
CA VAL A 96 8.37 10.40 -10.03
C VAL A 96 9.82 10.77 -9.73
N GLY A 97 10.78 10.21 -10.45
CA GLY A 97 12.22 10.51 -10.31
C GLY A 97 12.89 9.84 -9.12
N ILE A 98 12.16 9.05 -8.32
CA ILE A 98 12.68 8.36 -7.14
C ILE A 98 13.35 7.05 -7.55
N ARG A 99 14.62 6.89 -7.18
CA ARG A 99 15.38 5.66 -7.40
C ARG A 99 15.39 4.81 -6.14
N CYS A 100 15.09 3.52 -6.30
CA CYS A 100 15.17 2.51 -5.26
C CYS A 100 16.26 1.52 -5.66
N TYR A 101 17.42 1.58 -4.99
CA TYR A 101 18.42 0.53 -5.09
C TYR A 101 17.98 -0.65 -4.21
N PHE A 102 18.31 -1.88 -4.61
CA PHE A 102 17.91 -3.13 -3.93
C PHE A 102 18.36 -3.24 -2.45
N SER A 103 18.97 -2.20 -1.88
CA SER A 103 19.17 -2.03 -0.44
C SER A 103 17.90 -1.51 0.23
N TYR A 104 17.04 -2.43 0.70
CA TYR A 104 16.12 -2.26 1.85
C TYR A 104 15.59 -0.85 2.12
N THR A 105 15.12 -0.14 1.08
CA THR A 105 14.58 1.20 1.28
C THR A 105 13.13 1.00 1.70
N TYR A 106 12.87 1.14 2.99
CA TYR A 106 11.52 1.19 3.53
C TYR A 106 11.08 2.65 3.48
N TYR A 107 10.22 2.98 2.52
CA TYR A 107 9.51 4.25 2.58
C TYR A 107 8.32 4.05 3.53
N GLU A 108 8.50 4.50 4.77
CA GLU A 108 7.41 4.60 5.75
C GLU A 108 6.91 6.03 5.74
N GLU A 109 6.04 6.33 4.77
CA GLU A 109 5.26 7.55 4.87
C GLU A 109 4.15 7.31 5.90
N SER A 110 4.30 7.92 7.08
CA SER A 110 3.15 8.22 7.91
C SER A 110 2.38 9.30 7.15
N LEU A 111 1.47 8.89 6.26
CA LEU A 111 0.52 9.79 5.62
C LEU A 111 -0.43 10.32 6.70
N LEU A 112 0.05 11.29 7.47
CA LEU A 112 -0.81 12.14 8.25
C LEU A 112 -1.68 12.90 7.26
N SER A 113 -2.98 12.63 7.29
CA SER A 113 -3.96 13.52 6.66
C SER A 113 -3.68 14.92 7.17
N VAL A 114 -3.21 15.81 6.29
CA VAL A 114 -3.22 17.24 6.60
C VAL A 114 -4.69 17.61 6.60
N GLY A 115 -5.29 17.61 7.80
CA GLY A 115 -6.65 18.10 7.99
C GLY A 115 -6.75 19.45 7.30
N SER A 116 -7.78 19.62 6.48
CA SER A 116 -8.13 20.97 6.04
C SER A 116 -8.46 21.75 7.30
N ASN A 117 -7.55 22.62 7.73
CA ASN A 117 -7.86 23.66 8.70
C ASN A 117 -8.94 24.54 8.09
N LYS A 118 -10.21 24.13 8.24
CA LYS A 118 -11.31 25.06 8.37
C LYS A 118 -11.31 25.55 9.81
N ASP A 119 -10.26 26.26 10.17
CA ASP A 119 -10.36 27.31 11.17
C ASP A 119 -11.25 28.38 10.54
N THR A 120 -12.56 28.16 10.70
CA THR A 120 -13.54 29.20 10.47
C THR A 120 -13.33 30.16 11.62
N MET A 121 -12.56 31.23 11.37
CA MET A 121 -12.67 32.44 12.17
C MET A 121 -14.16 32.78 12.27
N SER A 122 -14.69 32.71 13.48
CA SER A 122 -15.89 33.40 13.92
C SER A 122 -15.56 34.12 15.23
#